data_AF-A0A5J4UDT3-F1
#
_entry.id   AF-A0A5J4UDT3-F1
#
_cell.length_a   1.000
_cell.length_b   1.000
_cell.length_c   1.000
_cell.angle_alpha   90.00
_cell.angle_beta   90.00
_cell.angle_gamma   90.00
#
_symmetry.space_group_name_H-M   'P 1'
#
loop_
_entity.id
_entity.type
_entity.pdbx_description
1 polymer ?
#
loop_
_entity_poly.entity_id
_entity_poly.type
_entity_poly.pdbx_seq_one_letter_code
_entity_poly.pdbx_strand_id
1 'polypeptide(L)'
;MNLVRTKIESYELMNEKSLINIKSDQTSTVTISQTTFTSIAQIGTGNGAAINAQLQQDSILKVTDSCTFYNCSTLQNDDNRGGAINAVVDGSNSQFIVSDLVKFEKCQSYQGGAISVELLNMGTCEVNNVQFQECTVNNDGGGIFAQLQNSGGILTITNHTSFVQCINTIWGGGGILIFSNGLNSRCIISDKVIFEKCYAERGGAIYIEQYEGGSFDVHNAKFKECNAYNNGGAIYIEQYFGGSFDVHKAIIKECEAQNQGGAIFIRQYFGGSFDVHNAIIKECEAQSGGAIYTQTWYYWGNMGSSTATISGSTFSGSKSVNEGGAIYTELYEDVALTIDNTQFNLCYSTDSDGGSIFAFINEGSLSLNQVIFTDCNCTQPGYGGAIAIVQQDYKSRISITDSSFTNCLTLPGSSSQRYGWGGAIYIQIRYQASLLTETNFLLTNLSFTNCAAFENIGNNLHILSPDIHATGEAIQSYNLLTVKDLSDPPNIISDLYISPSYAYDYMGINQSKVGDGFAQFTDHEPLFEQFFISNVPNPSYIDASNGKDIKFCGGKSSKCKTIKYSTERNPTPLSGIKPTDSSYSIILTSNTELDTDIQIMSITLVNGHQFSIRNFWNWSS
;
A
#
# COMPACT_ATOMS: atom_id res chain seq x y z
N MET A 1 2.99 20.27 -45.10
CA MET A 1 3.66 21.57 -44.84
C MET A 1 4.86 21.32 -43.95
N ASN A 2 6.00 21.98 -44.18
CA ASN A 2 7.17 21.86 -43.30
C ASN A 2 7.57 23.24 -42.78
N LEU A 3 7.72 23.38 -41.47
CA LEU A 3 8.28 24.56 -40.81
C LEU A 3 9.57 24.15 -40.12
N VAL A 4 10.70 24.76 -40.50
CA VAL A 4 12.02 24.31 -40.08
C VAL A 4 12.87 25.49 -39.67
N ARG A 5 13.61 25.39 -38.55
CA ARG A 5 14.62 26.38 -38.12
C ARG A 5 14.07 27.81 -38.04
N THR A 6 12.84 27.96 -37.56
CA THR A 6 12.17 29.25 -37.47
C THR A 6 12.10 29.71 -36.02
N LYS A 7 12.13 31.02 -35.78
CA LYS A 7 11.83 31.64 -34.49
C LYS A 7 10.60 32.51 -34.63
N ILE A 8 9.60 32.29 -33.79
CA ILE A 8 8.35 33.05 -33.75
C ILE A 8 8.16 33.53 -32.32
N GLU A 9 8.02 34.85 -32.13
CA GLU A 9 7.99 35.41 -30.78
C GLU A 9 7.04 36.59 -30.63
N SER A 10 6.47 36.74 -29.42
CA SER A 10 5.69 37.91 -28.98
C SER A 10 4.43 38.17 -29.82
N TYR A 11 3.59 37.15 -29.96
CA TYR A 11 2.28 37.28 -30.63
C TYR A 11 1.14 37.18 -29.63
N GLU A 12 0.18 38.09 -29.76
CA GLU A 12 -1.13 38.01 -29.13
C GLU A 12 -2.19 37.76 -30.20
N LEU A 13 -2.96 36.69 -30.02
CA LEU A 13 -3.99 36.23 -30.94
C LEU A 13 -5.35 36.35 -30.28
N MET A 14 -6.33 36.83 -31.03
CA MET A 14 -7.72 36.97 -30.56
C MET A 14 -8.62 35.94 -31.25
N ASN A 15 -9.56 35.39 -30.48
CA ASN A 15 -10.76 34.61 -30.88
C ASN A 15 -10.52 33.55 -31.98
N GLU A 16 -10.39 32.29 -31.58
CA GLU A 16 -10.22 31.09 -32.41
C GLU A 16 -8.98 31.08 -33.33
N LYS A 17 -8.14 32.11 -33.24
CA LYS A 17 -6.88 32.19 -33.99
C LYS A 17 -5.74 31.55 -33.20
N SER A 18 -4.97 30.76 -33.93
CA SER A 18 -3.69 30.17 -33.55
C SER A 18 -2.68 30.55 -34.62
N LEU A 19 -1.38 30.58 -34.29
CA LEU A 19 -0.35 30.88 -35.30
C LEU A 19 -0.41 29.91 -36.49
N ILE A 20 -0.63 28.63 -36.18
CA ILE A 20 -0.78 27.56 -37.16
C ILE A 20 -2.12 26.87 -36.91
N ASN A 21 -3.02 26.99 -37.89
CA ASN A 21 -4.28 26.26 -37.90
C ASN A 21 -4.20 25.13 -38.93
N ILE A 22 -4.43 23.90 -38.49
CA ILE A 22 -4.45 22.71 -39.35
C ILE A 22 -5.87 22.17 -39.35
N LYS A 23 -6.49 22.11 -40.52
CA LYS A 23 -7.79 21.46 -40.73
C LYS A 23 -7.64 20.55 -41.94
N SER A 24 -7.38 19.26 -41.70
CA SER A 24 -7.20 18.31 -42.79
C SER A 24 -8.55 17.87 -43.35
N ASP A 25 -8.75 18.05 -44.66
CA ASP A 25 -9.88 17.55 -45.44
C ASP A 25 -9.49 16.37 -46.35
N GLN A 26 -8.20 16.00 -46.34
CA GLN A 26 -7.55 14.92 -47.06
C GLN A 26 -6.29 14.51 -46.28
N THR A 27 -5.71 13.36 -46.63
CA THR A 27 -4.44 12.90 -46.05
C THR A 27 -3.35 13.95 -46.18
N SER A 28 -2.80 14.36 -45.04
CA SER A 28 -1.78 15.41 -44.99
C SER A 28 -0.76 15.16 -43.90
N THR A 29 0.49 15.57 -44.16
CA THR A 29 1.55 15.55 -43.14
C THR A 29 2.08 16.96 -42.94
N VAL A 30 2.07 17.41 -41.69
CA VAL A 30 2.69 18.67 -41.25
C VAL A 30 3.85 18.33 -40.32
N THR A 31 5.06 18.77 -40.67
CA THR A 31 6.25 18.60 -39.83
C THR A 31 6.80 19.95 -39.39
N ILE A 32 7.02 20.10 -38.09
CA ILE A 32 7.65 21.27 -37.48
C ILE A 32 8.92 20.80 -36.78
N SER A 33 10.07 21.34 -37.18
CA SER A 33 11.37 20.91 -36.64
C SER A 33 12.30 22.09 -36.32
N GLN A 34 13.11 21.93 -35.28
CA GLN A 34 14.11 22.93 -34.85
C GLN A 34 13.55 24.35 -34.73
N THR A 35 12.28 24.50 -34.33
CA THR A 35 11.56 25.77 -34.32
C THR A 35 11.25 26.23 -32.91
N THR A 36 11.38 27.52 -32.66
CA THR A 36 11.13 28.13 -31.33
C THR A 36 9.91 29.04 -31.39
N PHE A 37 8.94 28.78 -30.51
CA PHE A 37 7.79 29.63 -30.20
C PHE A 37 8.02 30.26 -28.82
N THR A 38 7.96 31.58 -28.72
CA THR A 38 8.24 32.30 -27.47
C THR A 38 7.16 33.33 -27.19
N SER A 39 6.51 33.28 -26.04
CA SER A 39 5.48 34.26 -25.65
C SER A 39 4.39 34.40 -26.71
N ILE A 40 3.77 33.26 -27.04
CA ILE A 40 2.61 33.20 -27.94
C ILE A 40 1.37 33.07 -27.06
N ALA A 41 0.55 34.13 -27.03
CA ALA A 41 -0.64 34.19 -26.20
C ALA A 41 -1.89 34.20 -27.07
N GLN A 42 -2.86 33.38 -26.72
CA GLN A 42 -4.24 33.49 -27.17
C GLN A 42 -5.03 34.18 -26.04
N ILE A 43 -5.54 35.38 -26.31
CA ILE A 43 -6.17 36.28 -25.33
C ILE A 43 -7.72 36.35 -25.46
N GLY A 44 -8.33 35.45 -26.22
CA GLY A 44 -9.78 35.35 -26.41
C GLY A 44 -10.30 33.93 -26.17
N THR A 45 -11.46 33.59 -26.73
CA THR A 45 -11.87 32.18 -26.78
C THR A 45 -10.99 31.44 -27.79
N GLY A 46 -10.48 30.24 -27.50
CA GLY A 46 -9.70 29.47 -28.47
C GLY A 46 -8.64 28.54 -27.88
N ASN A 47 -8.24 27.56 -28.67
CA ASN A 47 -7.35 26.48 -28.23
C ASN A 47 -5.99 26.58 -28.91
N GLY A 48 -4.91 26.15 -28.24
CA GLY A 48 -3.59 26.02 -28.84
C GLY A 48 -3.04 27.33 -29.39
N ALA A 49 -2.40 28.16 -28.56
CA ALA A 49 -1.95 29.48 -29.01
C ALA A 49 -0.98 29.41 -30.19
N ALA A 50 -0.06 28.45 -30.18
CA ALA A 50 0.86 28.24 -31.28
C ALA A 50 0.23 27.36 -32.38
N ILE A 51 -0.35 26.22 -32.01
CA ILE A 51 -0.86 25.24 -32.97
C ILE A 51 -2.24 24.76 -32.54
N ASN A 52 -3.21 24.87 -33.43
CA ASN A 52 -4.52 24.23 -33.29
C ASN A 52 -4.78 23.33 -34.49
N ALA A 53 -4.89 22.03 -34.22
CA ALA A 53 -4.92 21.00 -35.24
C ALA A 53 -6.17 20.11 -35.15
N GLN A 54 -6.82 19.91 -36.28
CA GLN A 54 -7.83 18.88 -36.50
C GLN A 54 -7.28 17.93 -37.57
N LEU A 55 -6.93 16.72 -37.14
CA LEU A 55 -6.31 15.66 -37.93
C LEU A 55 -7.33 14.56 -38.21
N GLN A 56 -7.67 14.40 -39.48
CA GLN A 56 -8.63 13.45 -40.02
C GLN A 56 -8.04 12.80 -41.28
N GLN A 57 -8.63 11.69 -41.72
CA GLN A 57 -8.27 11.02 -42.98
C GLN A 57 -6.77 10.69 -43.09
N ASP A 58 -6.24 10.01 -42.07
CA ASP A 58 -4.85 9.55 -42.01
C ASP A 58 -3.81 10.69 -41.93
N SER A 59 -4.22 11.85 -41.42
CA SER A 59 -3.34 13.03 -41.31
C SER A 59 -2.42 12.98 -40.09
N ILE A 60 -1.23 13.56 -40.25
CA ILE A 60 -0.17 13.53 -39.25
C ILE A 60 0.35 14.93 -38.96
N LEU A 61 0.39 15.30 -37.68
CA LEU A 61 1.19 16.43 -37.18
C LEU A 61 2.40 15.88 -36.43
N LYS A 62 3.60 16.24 -36.88
CA LYS A 62 4.87 15.93 -36.20
C LYS A 62 5.57 17.19 -35.73
N VAL A 63 5.84 17.30 -34.44
CA VAL A 63 6.65 18.35 -33.80
C VAL A 63 7.91 17.69 -33.25
N THR A 64 9.09 18.04 -33.77
CA THR A 64 10.30 17.21 -33.60
C THR A 64 11.57 18.04 -33.56
N ASP A 65 12.71 17.37 -33.39
CA ASP A 65 14.07 17.89 -33.55
C ASP A 65 14.28 19.15 -32.71
N SER A 66 14.08 19.05 -31.41
CA SER A 66 14.36 20.11 -30.43
C SER A 66 13.56 21.41 -30.65
N CYS A 67 12.30 21.32 -31.09
CA CYS A 67 11.42 22.48 -31.01
C CYS A 67 11.25 22.95 -29.56
N THR A 68 10.98 24.24 -29.37
CA THR A 68 10.77 24.82 -28.04
C THR A 68 9.53 25.68 -28.04
N PHE A 69 8.65 25.46 -27.07
CA PHE A 69 7.50 26.30 -26.76
C PHE A 69 7.74 26.90 -25.39
N TYR A 70 8.12 28.17 -25.36
CA TYR A 70 8.41 28.89 -24.12
C TYR A 70 7.32 29.92 -23.87
N ASN A 71 6.70 29.85 -22.70
CA ASN A 71 5.72 30.83 -22.24
C ASN A 71 4.55 31.01 -23.24
N CYS A 72 4.06 29.90 -23.82
CA CYS A 72 2.86 29.91 -24.66
C CYS A 72 1.62 29.73 -23.79
N SER A 73 0.57 30.51 -24.04
CA SER A 73 -0.61 30.52 -23.18
C SER A 73 -1.93 30.72 -23.90
N THR A 74 -2.99 30.11 -23.39
CA THR A 74 -4.39 30.46 -23.70
C THR A 74 -5.03 31.14 -22.47
N LEU A 75 -6.25 31.67 -22.59
CA LEU A 75 -6.99 32.16 -21.43
C LEU A 75 -7.31 31.02 -20.45
N GLN A 76 -7.51 31.39 -19.18
CA GLN A 76 -7.85 30.46 -18.10
C GLN A 76 -9.36 30.37 -17.88
N ASN A 77 -10.12 29.96 -18.91
CA ASN A 77 -11.55 29.70 -18.84
C ASN A 77 -11.96 28.39 -19.54
N ASP A 78 -13.19 27.94 -19.31
CA ASP A 78 -13.72 26.62 -19.73
C ASP A 78 -13.54 26.26 -21.21
N ASP A 79 -13.45 27.25 -22.11
CA ASP A 79 -13.37 27.04 -23.55
C ASP A 79 -11.93 27.01 -24.09
N ASN A 80 -10.91 27.10 -23.22
CA ASN A 80 -9.51 27.23 -23.62
C ASN A 80 -8.69 25.99 -23.25
N ARG A 81 -8.13 25.33 -24.27
CA ARG A 81 -7.34 24.11 -24.12
C ARG A 81 -5.99 24.24 -24.79
N GLY A 82 -4.96 23.62 -24.20
CA GLY A 82 -3.62 23.55 -24.76
C GLY A 82 -2.92 24.91 -24.83
N GLY A 83 -2.07 25.23 -23.86
CA GLY A 83 -1.42 26.56 -23.84
C GLY A 83 -0.54 26.80 -25.06
N ALA A 84 0.15 25.75 -25.54
CA ALA A 84 0.91 25.78 -26.78
C ALA A 84 0.14 25.10 -27.92
N ILE A 85 -0.30 23.86 -27.71
CA ILE A 85 -0.86 23.01 -28.76
C ILE A 85 -2.20 22.43 -28.34
N ASN A 86 -3.18 22.54 -29.22
CA ASN A 86 -4.42 21.77 -29.17
C ASN A 86 -4.51 20.86 -30.40
N ALA A 87 -4.83 19.58 -30.20
CA ALA A 87 -4.97 18.62 -31.29
C ALA A 87 -6.20 17.72 -31.10
N VAL A 88 -7.04 17.64 -32.12
CA VAL A 88 -8.08 16.61 -32.26
C VAL A 88 -7.58 15.62 -33.30
N VAL A 89 -7.44 14.35 -32.92
CA VAL A 89 -6.93 13.27 -33.77
C VAL A 89 -8.02 12.23 -33.95
N ASP A 90 -8.58 12.17 -35.15
CA ASP A 90 -9.74 11.36 -35.47
C ASP A 90 -9.42 10.38 -36.61
N GLY A 91 -9.48 9.08 -36.28
CA GLY A 91 -9.26 7.97 -37.19
C GLY A 91 -7.97 7.19 -36.93
N SER A 92 -8.00 5.90 -37.26
CA SER A 92 -7.00 4.91 -36.85
C SER A 92 -5.58 5.12 -37.40
N ASN A 93 -5.42 5.88 -38.49
CA ASN A 93 -4.09 6.22 -39.02
C ASN A 93 -3.74 7.70 -38.81
N SER A 94 -4.61 8.49 -38.19
CA SER A 94 -4.32 9.88 -37.84
C SER A 94 -3.44 9.93 -36.60
N GLN A 95 -2.41 10.79 -36.60
CA GLN A 95 -1.40 10.81 -35.53
C GLN A 95 -0.95 12.21 -35.16
N PHE A 96 -0.79 12.44 -33.86
CA PHE A 96 -0.04 13.58 -33.34
C PHE A 96 1.25 13.08 -32.67
N ILE A 97 2.40 13.52 -33.17
CA ILE A 97 3.72 13.06 -32.70
C ILE A 97 4.50 14.26 -32.18
N VAL A 98 5.00 14.15 -30.96
CA VAL A 98 5.94 15.09 -30.34
C VAL A 98 7.16 14.32 -29.90
N SER A 99 8.32 14.58 -30.52
CA SER A 99 9.50 13.74 -30.33
C SER A 99 10.82 14.52 -30.30
N ASP A 100 11.91 13.82 -29.98
CA ASP A 100 13.28 14.25 -30.29
C ASP A 100 13.71 15.56 -29.59
N LEU A 101 13.66 15.56 -28.25
CA LEU A 101 14.12 16.65 -27.37
C LEU A 101 13.29 17.94 -27.47
N VAL A 102 12.01 17.84 -27.84
CA VAL A 102 11.08 18.97 -27.79
C VAL A 102 10.88 19.43 -26.35
N LYS A 103 10.71 20.74 -26.16
CA LYS A 103 10.52 21.35 -24.84
C LYS A 103 9.28 22.22 -24.78
N PHE A 104 8.53 22.08 -23.70
CA PHE A 104 7.46 22.97 -23.28
C PHE A 104 7.84 23.54 -21.92
N GLU A 105 8.00 24.86 -21.84
CA GLU A 105 8.48 25.55 -20.65
C GLU A 105 7.52 26.70 -20.33
N LYS A 106 7.01 26.73 -19.09
CA LYS A 106 6.13 27.80 -18.60
C LYS A 106 4.85 28.01 -19.42
N CYS A 107 4.37 26.96 -20.09
CA CYS A 107 3.11 27.03 -20.82
C CYS A 107 1.91 27.03 -19.85
N GLN A 108 0.85 27.74 -20.22
CA GLN A 108 -0.32 27.94 -19.36
C GLN A 108 -1.64 27.82 -20.12
N SER A 109 -2.65 27.21 -19.50
CA SER A 109 -3.99 27.04 -20.07
C SER A 109 -5.00 26.77 -18.96
N TYR A 110 -6.29 26.74 -19.29
CA TYR A 110 -7.31 26.18 -18.40
C TYR A 110 -7.20 24.66 -18.31
N GLN A 111 -7.10 23.98 -19.47
CA GLN A 111 -6.82 22.55 -19.56
C GLN A 111 -5.59 22.28 -20.42
N GLY A 112 -4.67 21.44 -19.95
CA GLY A 112 -3.45 21.08 -20.67
C GLY A 112 -2.50 22.27 -20.80
N GLY A 113 -1.69 22.52 -19.77
CA GLY A 113 -0.86 23.74 -19.71
C GLY A 113 0.03 23.89 -20.93
N ALA A 114 0.59 22.81 -21.45
CA ALA A 114 1.27 22.79 -22.74
C ALA A 114 0.40 22.22 -23.87
N ILE A 115 -0.12 21.01 -23.68
CA ILE A 115 -0.81 20.25 -24.73
C ILE A 115 -2.20 19.85 -24.24
N SER A 116 -3.20 20.09 -25.08
CA SER A 116 -4.47 19.36 -25.00
C SER A 116 -4.63 18.49 -26.23
N VAL A 117 -5.04 17.23 -26.02
CA VAL A 117 -5.27 16.27 -27.09
C VAL A 117 -6.58 15.51 -26.88
N GLU A 118 -7.33 15.37 -27.96
CA GLU A 118 -8.53 14.54 -28.05
C GLU A 118 -8.28 13.45 -29.08
N LEU A 119 -8.36 12.19 -28.66
CA LEU A 119 -8.09 10.99 -29.46
C LEU A 119 -9.40 10.24 -29.69
N LEU A 120 -9.85 10.28 -30.94
CA LEU A 120 -11.13 9.73 -31.38
C LEU A 120 -10.89 8.60 -32.39
N ASN A 121 -11.75 7.58 -32.35
CA ASN A 121 -11.82 6.56 -33.40
C ASN A 121 -10.47 5.88 -33.70
N MET A 122 -9.75 5.50 -32.64
CA MET A 122 -8.40 4.94 -32.62
C MET A 122 -7.27 5.91 -33.04
N GLY A 123 -7.52 7.21 -32.98
CA GLY A 123 -6.48 8.23 -33.14
C GLY A 123 -5.36 8.09 -32.11
N THR A 124 -4.15 8.51 -32.49
CA THR A 124 -2.95 8.28 -31.67
C THR A 124 -2.20 9.56 -31.35
N CYS A 125 -1.63 9.61 -30.13
CA CYS A 125 -0.66 10.62 -29.72
C CYS A 125 0.60 9.95 -29.17
N GLU A 126 1.76 10.30 -29.72
CA GLU A 126 3.07 9.85 -29.24
C GLU A 126 3.86 11.04 -28.68
N VAL A 127 4.31 10.90 -27.44
CA VAL A 127 5.22 11.85 -26.76
C VAL A 127 6.49 11.11 -26.38
N ASN A 128 7.60 11.43 -27.04
CA ASN A 128 8.81 10.62 -26.99
C ASN A 128 10.05 11.49 -26.77
N ASN A 129 10.72 11.36 -25.62
CA ASN A 129 11.88 12.18 -25.27
C ASN A 129 11.58 13.69 -25.29
N VAL A 130 10.54 14.09 -24.55
CA VAL A 130 10.03 15.46 -24.46
C VAL A 130 10.19 16.00 -23.04
N GLN A 131 10.44 17.29 -22.88
CA GLN A 131 10.50 17.95 -21.57
C GLN A 131 9.31 18.89 -21.38
N PHE A 132 8.57 18.70 -20.29
CA PHE A 132 7.56 19.62 -19.78
C PHE A 132 8.10 20.20 -18.47
N GLN A 133 8.26 21.51 -18.40
CA GLN A 133 8.78 22.19 -17.23
C GLN A 133 7.93 23.40 -16.86
N GLU A 134 7.56 23.49 -15.58
CA GLU A 134 6.83 24.64 -15.03
C GLU A 134 5.53 24.94 -15.80
N CYS A 135 4.89 23.91 -16.39
CA CYS A 135 3.59 24.08 -17.04
C CYS A 135 2.49 24.14 -15.97
N THR A 136 1.61 25.13 -16.07
CA THR A 136 0.62 25.40 -15.02
C THR A 136 -0.79 25.49 -15.57
N VAL A 137 -1.75 24.91 -14.86
CA VAL A 137 -3.18 25.04 -15.16
C VAL A 137 -3.97 25.39 -13.91
N ASN A 138 -5.15 25.95 -14.13
CA ASN A 138 -6.15 26.18 -13.11
C ASN A 138 -7.41 25.31 -13.31
N ASN A 139 -7.37 24.26 -14.12
CA ASN A 139 -8.42 23.24 -14.11
C ASN A 139 -7.87 21.83 -14.25
N ASP A 140 -7.41 21.41 -15.43
CA ASP A 140 -7.05 20.00 -15.71
C ASP A 140 -5.69 19.82 -16.38
N GLY A 141 -4.85 18.92 -15.86
CA GLY A 141 -3.61 18.47 -16.53
C GLY A 141 -2.54 19.56 -16.70
N GLY A 142 -1.59 19.67 -15.75
CA GLY A 142 -0.63 20.78 -15.76
C GLY A 142 0.29 20.80 -16.99
N GLY A 143 0.78 19.66 -17.46
CA GLY A 143 1.48 19.53 -18.74
C GLY A 143 0.55 19.14 -19.88
N ILE A 144 -0.11 17.99 -19.74
CA ILE A 144 -0.97 17.39 -20.78
C ILE A 144 -2.38 17.16 -20.23
N PHE A 145 -3.37 17.53 -21.03
CA PHE A 145 -4.75 17.09 -20.85
C PHE A 145 -5.18 16.21 -22.02
N ALA A 146 -5.59 14.96 -21.75
CA ALA A 146 -5.92 13.98 -22.77
C ALA A 146 -7.34 13.41 -22.60
N GLN A 147 -8.07 13.32 -23.72
CA GLN A 147 -9.37 12.65 -23.80
C GLN A 147 -9.29 11.51 -24.83
N LEU A 148 -9.62 10.28 -24.43
CA LEU A 148 -9.60 9.08 -25.28
C LEU A 148 -11.04 8.58 -25.39
N GLN A 149 -11.69 8.78 -26.55
CA GLN A 149 -13.14 8.64 -26.69
C GLN A 149 -13.59 7.80 -27.89
N ASN A 150 -14.91 7.58 -28.00
CA ASN A 150 -15.57 6.79 -29.06
C ASN A 150 -15.06 5.33 -29.12
N SER A 151 -14.58 4.86 -30.27
CA SER A 151 -14.02 3.50 -30.39
C SER A 151 -12.58 3.38 -29.84
N GLY A 152 -12.15 4.33 -29.02
CA GLY A 152 -10.86 4.33 -28.31
C GLY A 152 -9.86 5.35 -28.83
N GLY A 153 -8.80 5.58 -28.06
CA GLY A 153 -7.62 6.35 -28.45
C GLY A 153 -6.37 5.77 -27.80
N ILE A 154 -5.19 6.07 -28.35
CA ILE A 154 -3.91 5.60 -27.80
C ILE A 154 -2.99 6.78 -27.50
N LEU A 155 -2.70 6.98 -26.22
CA LEU A 155 -1.69 7.94 -25.75
C LEU A 155 -0.45 7.18 -25.27
N THR A 156 0.68 7.42 -25.92
CA THR A 156 1.96 6.77 -25.60
C THR A 156 2.99 7.82 -25.20
N ILE A 157 3.53 7.71 -23.98
CA ILE A 157 4.53 8.63 -23.43
C ILE A 157 5.76 7.82 -23.03
N THR A 158 6.90 8.11 -23.66
CA THR A 158 8.08 7.23 -23.58
C THR A 158 9.41 7.98 -23.51
N ASN A 159 10.47 7.22 -23.29
CA ASN A 159 11.87 7.57 -23.51
C ASN A 159 12.32 8.84 -22.79
N HIS A 160 12.60 8.76 -21.49
CA HIS A 160 13.11 9.90 -20.71
C HIS A 160 12.26 11.18 -20.78
N THR A 161 11.02 11.10 -21.28
CA THR A 161 10.08 12.23 -21.21
C THR A 161 9.93 12.64 -19.75
N SER A 162 9.95 13.93 -19.49
CA SER A 162 9.97 14.45 -18.12
C SER A 162 8.91 15.52 -17.90
N PHE A 163 8.28 15.46 -16.73
CA PHE A 163 7.37 16.47 -16.20
C PHE A 163 7.98 16.98 -14.91
N VAL A 164 8.44 18.22 -14.92
CA VAL A 164 9.16 18.82 -13.80
C VAL A 164 8.45 20.08 -13.35
N GLN A 165 8.02 20.11 -12.09
CA GLN A 165 7.30 21.25 -11.51
C GLN A 165 6.06 21.65 -12.31
N CYS A 166 5.36 20.68 -12.90
CA CYS A 166 4.07 20.93 -13.52
C CYS A 166 2.98 20.95 -12.44
N ILE A 167 2.10 21.96 -12.48
CA ILE A 167 1.19 22.27 -11.36
C ILE A 167 -0.23 22.42 -11.87
N ASN A 168 -1.15 21.71 -11.21
CA ASN A 168 -2.58 21.97 -11.26
C ASN A 168 -3.03 22.57 -9.92
N THR A 169 -3.76 23.69 -9.97
CA THR A 169 -4.17 24.40 -8.75
C THR A 169 -5.61 24.12 -8.31
N ILE A 170 -6.42 23.43 -9.12
CA ILE A 170 -7.84 23.18 -8.82
C ILE A 170 -8.19 21.69 -8.85
N TRP A 171 -7.93 20.96 -9.92
CA TRP A 171 -8.25 19.51 -9.97
C TRP A 171 -6.99 18.65 -9.95
N GLY A 172 -6.91 17.67 -10.85
CA GLY A 172 -5.92 16.60 -10.79
C GLY A 172 -4.85 16.64 -11.86
N GLY A 173 -3.80 15.86 -11.65
CA GLY A 173 -2.80 15.60 -12.68
C GLY A 173 -1.88 16.78 -12.90
N GLY A 174 -1.00 17.07 -11.94
CA GLY A 174 -0.04 18.17 -12.06
C GLY A 174 0.84 18.01 -13.30
N GLY A 175 1.19 16.79 -13.68
CA GLY A 175 1.78 16.48 -14.99
C GLY A 175 0.72 16.21 -16.06
N ILE A 176 -0.14 15.22 -15.83
CA ILE A 176 -1.07 14.71 -16.84
C ILE A 176 -2.44 14.45 -16.23
N LEU A 177 -3.50 14.89 -16.89
CA LEU A 177 -4.86 14.42 -16.63
C LEU A 177 -5.42 13.68 -17.85
N ILE A 178 -6.03 12.52 -17.62
CA ILE A 178 -6.56 11.63 -18.66
C ILE A 178 -8.02 11.27 -18.37
N PHE A 179 -8.91 11.55 -19.32
CA PHE A 179 -10.26 10.96 -19.36
C PHE A 179 -10.30 9.88 -20.44
N SER A 180 -10.43 8.62 -20.02
CA SER A 180 -10.46 7.45 -20.91
C SER A 180 -11.86 6.85 -20.94
N ASN A 181 -12.70 7.30 -21.88
CA ASN A 181 -14.11 6.88 -21.98
C ASN A 181 -14.46 6.09 -23.25
N GLY A 182 -13.53 5.91 -24.19
CA GLY A 182 -13.74 5.08 -25.37
C GLY A 182 -13.40 3.60 -25.15
N LEU A 183 -14.12 2.71 -25.82
CA LEU A 183 -13.84 1.27 -25.84
C LEU A 183 -12.38 0.99 -26.25
N ASN A 184 -11.66 0.15 -25.51
CA ASN A 184 -10.25 -0.20 -25.77
C ASN A 184 -9.27 0.98 -25.74
N SER A 185 -9.62 2.09 -25.08
CA SER A 185 -8.68 3.20 -24.86
C SER A 185 -7.46 2.72 -24.08
N ARG A 186 -6.29 3.22 -24.47
CA ARG A 186 -5.02 2.82 -23.86
C ARG A 186 -4.11 4.01 -23.62
N CYS A 187 -3.62 4.13 -22.40
CA CYS A 187 -2.52 5.01 -22.06
C CYS A 187 -1.30 4.19 -21.63
N ILE A 188 -0.13 4.50 -22.20
CA ILE A 188 1.13 3.84 -21.89
C ILE A 188 2.13 4.89 -21.48
N ILE A 189 2.74 4.71 -20.31
CA ILE A 189 3.87 5.49 -19.82
C ILE A 189 5.03 4.54 -19.58
N SER A 190 6.08 4.61 -20.41
CA SER A 190 7.19 3.66 -20.35
C SER A 190 8.57 4.27 -20.53
N ASP A 191 9.60 3.44 -20.39
CA ASP A 191 10.97 3.76 -20.82
C ASP A 191 11.58 4.99 -20.13
N LYS A 192 11.60 4.95 -18.79
CA LYS A 192 12.26 5.94 -17.92
C LYS A 192 11.61 7.33 -17.98
N VAL A 193 10.30 7.40 -18.16
CA VAL A 193 9.54 8.65 -17.96
C VAL A 193 9.68 9.10 -16.51
N ILE A 194 9.83 10.41 -16.30
CA ILE A 194 10.06 11.02 -14.99
C ILE A 194 8.99 12.06 -14.67
N PHE A 195 8.41 11.96 -13.49
CA PHE A 195 7.62 13.01 -12.85
C PHE A 195 8.38 13.47 -11.61
N GLU A 196 8.71 14.76 -11.54
CA GLU A 196 9.44 15.33 -10.41
C GLU A 196 8.80 16.64 -9.97
N LYS A 197 8.48 16.73 -8.67
CA LYS A 197 7.92 17.94 -8.05
C LYS A 197 6.62 18.41 -8.67
N CYS A 198 5.82 17.50 -9.22
CA CYS A 198 4.49 17.83 -9.71
C CYS A 198 3.50 17.99 -8.54
N TYR A 199 2.53 18.88 -8.70
CA TYR A 199 1.55 19.19 -7.66
C TYR A 199 0.14 19.29 -8.24
N ALA A 200 -0.86 18.76 -7.52
CA ALA A 200 -2.28 18.86 -7.87
C ALA A 200 -3.19 18.78 -6.63
N GLU A 201 -4.50 18.97 -6.79
CA GLU A 201 -5.45 18.57 -5.75
C GLU A 201 -5.49 17.05 -5.60
N ARG A 202 -5.51 16.32 -6.73
CA ARG A 202 -5.54 14.85 -6.78
C ARG A 202 -4.56 14.32 -7.80
N GLY A 203 -3.74 13.31 -7.49
CA GLY A 203 -2.80 12.79 -8.46
C GLY A 203 -1.73 13.82 -8.79
N GLY A 204 -0.83 14.09 -7.85
CA GLY A 204 0.15 15.19 -7.97
C GLY A 204 0.92 15.16 -9.29
N ALA A 205 1.23 13.97 -9.80
CA ALA A 205 1.72 13.78 -11.16
C ALA A 205 0.60 13.44 -12.15
N ILE A 206 -0.20 12.41 -11.87
CA ILE A 206 -1.16 11.86 -12.82
C ILE A 206 -2.53 11.70 -12.18
N TYR A 207 -3.55 12.19 -12.88
CA TYR A 207 -4.95 11.87 -12.62
C TYR A 207 -5.53 11.13 -13.82
N ILE A 208 -6.23 10.02 -13.58
CA ILE A 208 -6.90 9.29 -14.64
C ILE A 208 -8.27 8.76 -14.20
N GLU A 209 -9.24 8.95 -15.08
CA GLU A 209 -10.54 8.30 -15.04
C GLU A 209 -10.66 7.31 -16.20
N GLN A 210 -10.96 6.05 -15.89
CA GLN A 210 -11.10 4.96 -16.86
C GLN A 210 -12.54 4.48 -16.88
N TYR A 211 -13.13 4.38 -18.07
CA TYR A 211 -14.43 3.76 -18.32
C TYR A 211 -14.29 2.62 -19.34
N GLU A 212 -15.29 1.73 -19.38
CA GLU A 212 -15.51 0.76 -20.46
C GLU A 212 -14.28 -0.09 -20.84
N GLY A 213 -13.54 -0.57 -19.84
CA GLY A 213 -12.36 -1.43 -20.09
C GLY A 213 -11.09 -0.69 -20.53
N GLY A 214 -11.02 0.63 -20.35
CA GLY A 214 -9.81 1.40 -20.63
C GLY A 214 -8.59 0.91 -19.84
N SER A 215 -7.41 0.94 -20.46
CA SER A 215 -6.15 0.43 -19.88
C SER A 215 -5.14 1.55 -19.64
N PHE A 216 -4.42 1.46 -18.52
CA PHE A 216 -3.35 2.38 -18.16
C PHE A 216 -2.14 1.62 -17.65
N ASP A 217 -1.05 1.72 -18.41
CA ASP A 217 0.20 0.99 -18.14
C ASP A 217 1.31 1.97 -17.74
N VAL A 218 1.96 1.73 -16.60
CA VAL A 218 3.09 2.52 -16.10
C VAL A 218 4.30 1.62 -15.88
N HIS A 219 5.22 1.61 -16.84
CA HIS A 219 6.34 0.68 -16.87
C HIS A 219 7.69 1.39 -16.79
N ASN A 220 8.55 1.02 -15.84
CA ASN A 220 9.90 1.59 -15.74
C ASN A 220 9.89 3.13 -15.69
N ALA A 221 8.92 3.70 -14.95
CA ALA A 221 8.76 5.15 -14.76
C ALA A 221 9.17 5.55 -13.34
N LYS A 222 9.50 6.83 -13.16
CA LYS A 222 9.90 7.39 -11.86
C LYS A 222 8.99 8.54 -11.46
N PHE A 223 8.52 8.51 -10.22
CA PHE A 223 7.78 9.59 -9.56
C PHE A 223 8.57 10.01 -8.33
N LYS A 224 8.89 11.30 -8.22
CA LYS A 224 9.71 11.83 -7.13
C LYS A 224 9.14 13.14 -6.63
N GLU A 225 8.95 13.26 -5.32
CA GLU A 225 8.48 14.51 -4.69
C GLU A 225 7.17 15.03 -5.31
N CYS A 226 6.30 14.13 -5.78
CA CYS A 226 4.99 14.50 -6.32
C CYS A 226 3.97 14.53 -5.17
N ASN A 227 3.23 15.64 -5.09
CA ASN A 227 2.39 15.95 -3.94
C ASN A 227 0.95 16.25 -4.35
N ALA A 228 0.00 15.80 -3.54
CA ALA A 228 -1.42 16.08 -3.71
C ALA A 228 -2.04 16.73 -2.46
N TYR A 229 -2.88 17.74 -2.64
CA TYR A 229 -3.63 18.32 -1.53
C TYR A 229 -4.63 17.33 -0.92
N ASN A 230 -5.18 16.42 -1.73
CA ASN A 230 -6.20 15.49 -1.29
C ASN A 230 -5.67 14.06 -1.35
N ASN A 231 -5.73 13.41 -2.52
CA ASN A 231 -5.48 11.99 -2.65
C ASN A 231 -4.49 11.68 -3.78
N GLY A 232 -3.68 10.64 -3.61
CA GLY A 232 -2.77 10.14 -4.65
C GLY A 232 -1.62 11.11 -4.89
N GLY A 233 -0.59 11.12 -4.02
CA GLY A 233 0.50 12.09 -4.13
C GLY A 233 1.21 12.02 -5.49
N ALA A 234 1.43 10.82 -6.02
CA ALA A 234 1.85 10.64 -7.41
C ALA A 234 0.65 10.42 -8.35
N ILE A 235 -0.15 9.38 -8.10
CA ILE A 235 -1.15 8.90 -9.05
C ILE A 235 -2.52 8.79 -8.37
N TYR A 236 -3.55 9.32 -9.02
CA TYR A 236 -4.95 9.16 -8.63
C TYR A 236 -5.72 8.49 -9.77
N ILE A 237 -6.45 7.43 -9.44
CA ILE A 237 -7.17 6.58 -10.42
C ILE A 237 -8.61 6.35 -9.97
N GLU A 238 -9.53 6.54 -10.91
CA GLU A 238 -10.91 6.05 -10.81
C GLU A 238 -11.22 5.07 -11.94
N GLN A 239 -11.74 3.90 -11.59
CA GLN A 239 -12.04 2.82 -12.52
C GLN A 239 -13.55 2.53 -12.54
N TYR A 240 -14.16 2.77 -13.68
CA TYR A 240 -15.57 2.50 -13.98
C TYR A 240 -15.67 1.41 -15.04
N PHE A 241 -16.54 0.42 -14.83
CA PHE A 241 -16.89 -0.60 -15.83
C PHE A 241 -15.69 -1.31 -16.50
N GLY A 242 -14.80 -1.93 -15.72
CA GLY A 242 -13.77 -2.82 -16.25
C GLY A 242 -12.37 -2.21 -16.48
N GLY A 243 -12.12 -0.97 -16.04
CA GLY A 243 -10.81 -0.32 -16.23
C GLY A 243 -9.65 -1.09 -15.59
N SER A 244 -8.49 -1.10 -16.24
CA SER A 244 -7.28 -1.79 -15.76
C SER A 244 -6.10 -0.83 -15.57
N PHE A 245 -5.33 -1.06 -14.51
CA PHE A 245 -4.12 -0.32 -14.19
C PHE A 245 -2.96 -1.27 -13.91
N ASP A 246 -1.90 -1.22 -14.71
CA ASP A 246 -0.71 -2.05 -14.52
C ASP A 246 0.53 -1.19 -14.24
N VAL A 247 1.22 -1.49 -13.15
CA VAL A 247 2.48 -0.84 -12.76
C VAL A 247 3.58 -1.89 -12.76
N HIS A 248 4.62 -1.67 -13.56
CA HIS A 248 5.75 -2.60 -13.63
C HIS A 248 7.08 -1.87 -13.49
N LYS A 249 7.92 -2.25 -12.53
CA LYS A 249 9.26 -1.65 -12.32
C LYS A 249 9.25 -0.13 -12.14
N ALA A 250 8.14 0.43 -11.64
CA ALA A 250 8.08 1.84 -11.32
C ALA A 250 8.82 2.14 -10.00
N ILE A 251 9.40 3.34 -9.90
CA ILE A 251 9.99 3.86 -8.67
C ILE A 251 9.16 5.07 -8.23
N ILE A 252 8.49 4.98 -7.08
CA ILE A 252 7.73 6.08 -6.50
C ILE A 252 8.37 6.45 -5.16
N LYS A 253 8.88 7.68 -5.05
CA LYS A 253 9.70 8.10 -3.91
C LYS A 253 9.29 9.48 -3.40
N GLU A 254 9.22 9.63 -2.08
CA GLU A 254 9.02 10.94 -1.42
C GLU A 254 7.73 11.62 -1.90
N CYS A 255 6.68 10.85 -2.19
CA CYS A 255 5.39 11.38 -2.62
C CYS A 255 4.42 11.51 -1.43
N GLU A 256 3.68 12.61 -1.38
CA GLU A 256 2.83 12.95 -0.25
C GLU A 256 1.39 13.29 -0.68
N ALA A 257 0.39 12.82 0.07
CA ALA A 257 -1.00 13.24 -0.06
C ALA A 257 -1.54 13.67 1.30
N GLN A 258 -2.26 14.80 1.41
CA GLN A 258 -2.73 15.22 2.74
C GLN A 258 -3.86 14.35 3.30
N ASN A 259 -4.52 13.52 2.48
CA ASN A 259 -5.55 12.58 2.93
C ASN A 259 -5.14 11.12 2.65
N GLN A 260 -5.25 10.62 1.42
CA GLN A 260 -5.17 9.18 1.17
C GLN A 260 -4.19 8.82 0.05
N GLY A 261 -3.38 7.78 0.25
CA GLY A 261 -2.52 7.22 -0.78
C GLY A 261 -1.37 8.15 -1.15
N GLY A 262 -0.31 8.21 -0.33
CA GLY A 262 0.80 9.13 -0.55
C GLY A 262 1.52 8.89 -1.89
N ALA A 263 1.56 7.65 -2.36
CA ALA A 263 1.97 7.33 -3.73
C ALA A 263 0.75 7.23 -4.67
N ILE A 264 -0.13 6.27 -4.41
CA ILE A 264 -1.21 5.88 -5.32
C ILE A 264 -2.53 5.84 -4.58
N PHE A 265 -3.54 6.49 -5.13
CA PHE A 265 -4.93 6.35 -4.72
C PHE A 265 -5.72 5.66 -5.84
N ILE A 266 -6.48 4.62 -5.49
CA ILE A 266 -7.30 3.84 -6.42
C ILE A 266 -8.72 3.74 -5.88
N ARG A 267 -9.70 4.18 -6.69
CA ARG A 267 -11.12 3.93 -6.44
C ARG A 267 -11.72 3.07 -7.55
N GLN A 268 -12.31 1.94 -7.16
CA GLN A 268 -12.90 0.97 -8.09
C GLN A 268 -14.43 0.94 -7.94
N TYR A 269 -15.17 0.98 -9.05
CA TYR A 269 -16.65 1.00 -9.05
C TYR A 269 -17.28 -0.28 -9.60
N PHE A 270 -16.88 -0.78 -10.78
CA PHE A 270 -17.47 -1.99 -11.37
C PHE A 270 -16.42 -2.77 -12.15
N GLY A 271 -15.92 -3.89 -11.61
CA GLY A 271 -15.01 -4.81 -12.30
C GLY A 271 -13.64 -4.25 -12.64
N GLY A 272 -13.15 -3.24 -11.93
CA GLY A 272 -11.81 -2.69 -12.14
C GLY A 272 -10.72 -3.66 -11.70
N SER A 273 -9.51 -3.52 -12.25
CA SER A 273 -8.34 -4.26 -11.78
C SER A 273 -7.13 -3.37 -11.64
N PHE A 274 -6.25 -3.70 -10.68
CA PHE A 274 -4.94 -3.08 -10.61
C PHE A 274 -3.86 -4.10 -10.24
N ASP A 275 -2.73 -3.99 -10.92
CA ASP A 275 -1.58 -4.86 -10.73
C ASP A 275 -0.32 -4.02 -10.50
N VAL A 276 0.45 -4.34 -9.46
CA VAL A 276 1.69 -3.63 -9.09
C VAL A 276 2.83 -4.63 -8.93
N HIS A 277 3.71 -4.64 -9.92
CA HIS A 277 4.74 -5.65 -10.07
C HIS A 277 6.16 -5.08 -10.07
N ASN A 278 7.01 -5.62 -9.20
CA ASN A 278 8.42 -5.24 -9.09
C ASN A 278 8.62 -3.73 -8.88
N ALA A 279 7.67 -3.07 -8.23
CA ALA A 279 7.74 -1.64 -7.96
C ALA A 279 8.55 -1.36 -6.68
N ILE A 280 9.20 -0.20 -6.64
CA ILE A 280 9.86 0.31 -5.43
C ILE A 280 9.09 1.55 -4.99
N ILE A 281 8.41 1.46 -3.85
CA ILE A 281 7.66 2.57 -3.25
C ILE A 281 8.32 2.94 -1.93
N LYS A 282 8.80 4.17 -1.82
CA LYS A 282 9.71 4.57 -0.76
C LYS A 282 9.37 5.94 -0.17
N GLU A 283 9.33 6.03 1.15
CA GLU A 283 9.20 7.30 1.89
C GLU A 283 7.96 8.09 1.44
N CYS A 284 6.84 7.40 1.21
CA CYS A 284 5.57 8.03 0.86
C CYS A 284 4.71 8.24 2.10
N GLU A 285 3.99 9.37 2.16
CA GLU A 285 3.27 9.78 3.36
C GLU A 285 1.82 10.23 3.06
N ALA A 286 0.87 9.83 3.91
CA ALA A 286 -0.53 10.26 3.86
C ALA A 286 -1.24 10.16 5.23
N GLN A 287 -2.51 10.58 5.35
CA GLN A 287 -3.29 10.29 6.56
C GLN A 287 -3.63 8.80 6.66
N SER A 288 -4.06 8.16 5.57
CA SER A 288 -4.28 6.71 5.51
C SER A 288 -3.65 6.13 4.24
N GLY A 289 -3.03 4.95 4.34
CA GLY A 289 -2.34 4.33 3.21
C GLY A 289 -1.13 5.15 2.75
N GLY A 290 -0.06 5.18 3.55
CA GLY A 290 1.09 6.06 3.29
C GLY A 290 1.68 5.90 1.89
N ALA A 291 1.66 4.69 1.34
CA ALA A 291 1.94 4.44 -0.07
C ALA A 291 0.65 4.30 -0.90
N ILE A 292 -0.13 3.26 -0.66
CA ILE A 292 -1.28 2.92 -1.50
C ILE A 292 -2.55 2.97 -0.65
N TYR A 293 -3.57 3.64 -1.18
CA TYR A 293 -4.92 3.59 -0.66
C TYR A 293 -5.85 3.02 -1.73
N THR A 294 -6.59 1.97 -1.39
CA THR A 294 -7.56 1.36 -2.30
C THR A 294 -8.93 1.28 -1.66
N GLN A 295 -9.94 1.75 -2.38
CA GLN A 295 -11.33 1.63 -1.98
C GLN A 295 -12.19 1.13 -3.12
N THR A 296 -13.10 0.22 -2.79
CA THR A 296 -14.19 -0.18 -3.67
C THR A 296 -15.45 0.59 -3.30
N TRP A 297 -16.07 1.29 -4.25
CA TRP A 297 -17.28 2.06 -4.00
C TRP A 297 -18.54 1.26 -4.32
N TYR A 298 -19.42 1.12 -3.33
CA TYR A 298 -20.66 0.35 -3.44
C TYR A 298 -21.83 1.24 -3.89
N TYR A 299 -22.38 0.97 -5.08
CA TYR A 299 -23.71 1.46 -5.47
C TYR A 299 -24.55 0.30 -6.00
N TRP A 300 -25.78 0.20 -5.47
CA TRP A 300 -26.72 -0.93 -5.58
C TRP A 300 -26.69 -1.65 -6.94
N GLY A 301 -25.94 -2.75 -7.02
CA GLY A 301 -25.77 -3.54 -8.24
C GLY A 301 -24.75 -4.66 -8.06
N ASN A 302 -24.83 -5.68 -8.92
CA ASN A 302 -23.90 -6.80 -8.93
C ASN A 302 -22.57 -6.34 -9.55
N MET A 303 -21.58 -6.04 -8.71
CA MET A 303 -20.23 -5.73 -9.18
C MET A 303 -19.62 -7.01 -9.77
N GLY A 304 -19.15 -6.96 -11.01
CA GLY A 304 -18.18 -7.97 -11.46
C GLY A 304 -17.00 -7.98 -10.48
N SER A 305 -16.47 -9.17 -10.17
CA SER A 305 -15.34 -9.35 -9.25
C SER A 305 -14.16 -8.45 -9.68
N SER A 306 -13.72 -7.56 -8.79
CA SER A 306 -12.52 -6.74 -8.99
C SER A 306 -11.34 -7.48 -8.36
N THR A 307 -10.26 -7.61 -9.12
CA THR A 307 -9.06 -8.32 -8.67
C THR A 307 -7.87 -7.40 -8.67
N ALA A 308 -7.03 -7.53 -7.64
CA ALA A 308 -5.80 -6.78 -7.52
C ALA A 308 -4.63 -7.65 -7.11
N THR A 309 -3.47 -7.41 -7.71
CA THR A 309 -2.22 -8.10 -7.37
C THR A 309 -1.12 -7.11 -7.06
N ILE A 310 -0.37 -7.35 -5.98
CA ILE A 310 0.90 -6.70 -5.72
C ILE A 310 1.95 -7.79 -5.63
N SER A 311 2.98 -7.79 -6.48
CA SER A 311 4.02 -8.81 -6.36
C SER A 311 5.44 -8.38 -6.71
N GLY A 312 6.42 -9.03 -6.08
CA GLY A 312 7.84 -8.72 -6.29
C GLY A 312 8.24 -7.31 -5.85
N SER A 313 7.35 -6.58 -5.17
CA SER A 313 7.49 -5.15 -4.90
C SER A 313 8.16 -4.90 -3.55
N THR A 314 8.66 -3.69 -3.34
CA THR A 314 9.27 -3.26 -2.07
C THR A 314 8.66 -1.94 -1.62
N PHE A 315 8.13 -1.94 -0.40
CA PHE A 315 7.66 -0.77 0.33
C PHE A 315 8.68 -0.44 1.42
N SER A 316 9.18 0.79 1.47
CA SER A 316 10.21 1.16 2.45
C SER A 316 10.01 2.55 3.04
N GLY A 317 9.93 2.66 4.37
CA GLY A 317 9.83 3.94 5.06
C GLY A 317 8.53 4.72 4.80
N SER A 318 7.50 4.10 4.22
CA SER A 318 6.20 4.74 4.01
C SER A 318 5.47 4.90 5.33
N LYS A 319 4.75 6.02 5.49
CA LYS A 319 4.10 6.37 6.76
C LYS A 319 2.67 6.83 6.58
N SER A 320 1.82 6.47 7.54
CA SER A 320 0.48 7.04 7.69
C SER A 320 0.29 7.65 9.07
N VAL A 321 -0.62 8.63 9.17
CA VAL A 321 -1.06 9.12 10.48
C VAL A 321 -2.01 8.11 11.12
N ASN A 322 -3.04 7.75 10.38
CA ASN A 322 -4.06 6.77 10.71
C ASN A 322 -3.66 5.40 10.12
N GLU A 323 -4.62 4.64 9.60
CA GLU A 323 -4.45 3.22 9.28
C GLU A 323 -3.55 2.98 8.05
N GLY A 324 -2.79 1.88 8.10
CA GLY A 324 -2.06 1.35 6.95
C GLY A 324 -0.85 2.20 6.58
N GLY A 325 0.25 2.04 7.32
CA GLY A 325 1.47 2.83 7.11
C GLY A 325 2.02 2.77 5.68
N ALA A 326 1.85 1.64 5.01
CA ALA A 326 2.07 1.51 3.57
C ALA A 326 0.76 1.36 2.79
N ILE A 327 -0.09 0.40 3.16
CA ILE A 327 -1.29 0.04 2.39
C ILE A 327 -2.52 0.13 3.28
N TYR A 328 -3.51 0.87 2.80
CA TYR A 328 -4.88 0.81 3.29
C TYR A 328 -5.76 0.18 2.22
N THR A 329 -6.57 -0.81 2.59
CA THR A 329 -7.51 -1.45 1.65
C THR A 329 -8.88 -1.75 2.26
N GLU A 330 -9.92 -1.52 1.45
CA GLU A 330 -11.31 -1.91 1.70
C GLU A 330 -11.76 -2.93 0.65
N LEU A 331 -12.08 -4.14 1.11
CA LEU A 331 -12.44 -5.29 0.27
C LEU A 331 -13.90 -5.68 0.54
N TYR A 332 -14.79 -5.21 -0.33
CA TYR A 332 -16.23 -5.47 -0.26
C TYR A 332 -16.65 -6.55 -1.27
N GLU A 333 -17.63 -7.39 -0.92
CA GLU A 333 -18.20 -8.41 -1.82
C GLU A 333 -17.09 -9.34 -2.36
N ASP A 334 -17.18 -9.89 -3.57
CA ASP A 334 -16.17 -10.80 -4.13
C ASP A 334 -14.87 -10.12 -4.63
N VAL A 335 -14.47 -8.98 -4.03
CA VAL A 335 -13.20 -8.30 -4.33
C VAL A 335 -12.03 -9.03 -3.67
N ALA A 336 -10.95 -9.22 -4.41
CA ALA A 336 -9.76 -9.91 -3.94
C ALA A 336 -8.47 -9.08 -4.13
N LEU A 337 -7.69 -8.94 -3.06
CA LEU A 337 -6.33 -8.42 -3.10
C LEU A 337 -5.33 -9.54 -2.77
N THR A 338 -4.40 -9.80 -3.68
CA THR A 338 -3.29 -10.73 -3.49
C THR A 338 -1.97 -9.98 -3.40
N ILE A 339 -1.18 -10.25 -2.38
CA ILE A 339 0.17 -9.71 -2.19
C ILE A 339 1.15 -10.89 -2.15
N ASP A 340 2.03 -10.99 -3.14
CA ASP A 340 2.94 -12.12 -3.30
C ASP A 340 4.40 -11.68 -3.37
N ASN A 341 5.31 -12.39 -2.70
CA ASN A 341 6.76 -12.15 -2.79
C ASN A 341 7.15 -10.66 -2.64
N THR A 342 6.56 -9.98 -1.66
CA THR A 342 6.67 -8.53 -1.46
C THR A 342 7.31 -8.22 -0.12
N GLN A 343 8.04 -7.11 -0.04
CA GLN A 343 8.76 -6.71 1.17
C GLN A 343 8.23 -5.38 1.71
N PHE A 344 8.00 -5.32 3.01
CA PHE A 344 7.70 -4.11 3.77
C PHE A 344 8.81 -3.88 4.78
N ASN A 345 9.47 -2.73 4.68
CA ASN A 345 10.60 -2.36 5.52
C ASN A 345 10.34 -1.00 6.16
N LEU A 346 10.48 -0.87 7.47
CA LEU A 346 10.38 0.43 8.16
C LEU A 346 9.05 1.18 7.88
N CYS A 347 7.98 0.46 7.56
CA CYS A 347 6.67 1.08 7.34
C CYS A 347 6.01 1.38 8.68
N TYR A 348 5.27 2.49 8.75
CA TYR A 348 4.83 3.01 10.04
C TYR A 348 3.44 3.67 10.05
N SER A 349 2.62 3.36 11.06
CA SER A 349 1.43 4.16 11.40
C SER A 349 1.64 4.90 12.73
N THR A 350 1.36 6.20 12.77
CA THR A 350 1.69 7.03 13.94
C THR A 350 0.64 7.06 15.04
N ASP A 351 -0.63 6.80 14.72
CA ASP A 351 -1.75 6.94 15.67
C ASP A 351 -2.90 5.95 15.39
N SER A 352 -2.69 4.92 14.55
CA SER A 352 -3.72 3.92 14.26
C SER A 352 -3.11 2.58 13.81
N ASP A 353 -3.95 1.74 13.23
CA ASP A 353 -3.73 0.32 13.03
C ASP A 353 -2.88 -0.01 11.81
N GLY A 354 -2.13 -1.12 11.90
CA GLY A 354 -1.45 -1.70 10.75
C GLY A 354 -0.27 -0.86 10.28
N GLY A 355 0.89 -1.00 10.93
CA GLY A 355 2.07 -0.21 10.59
C GLY A 355 2.55 -0.40 9.14
N SER A 356 2.22 -1.52 8.51
CA SER A 356 2.34 -1.68 7.05
C SER A 356 0.98 -1.75 6.37
N ILE A 357 0.12 -2.69 6.78
CA ILE A 357 -1.11 -2.99 6.08
C ILE A 357 -2.28 -2.88 7.05
N PHE A 358 -3.28 -2.11 6.66
CA PHE A 358 -4.61 -2.19 7.22
C PHE A 358 -5.59 -2.70 6.18
N ALA A 359 -6.42 -3.67 6.56
CA ALA A 359 -7.46 -4.22 5.69
C ALA A 359 -8.81 -4.31 6.39
N PHE A 360 -9.81 -3.64 5.82
CA PHE A 360 -11.21 -3.84 6.15
C PHE A 360 -11.85 -4.77 5.12
N ILE A 361 -12.38 -5.90 5.58
CA ILE A 361 -12.91 -6.96 4.71
C ILE A 361 -14.38 -7.21 5.07
N ASN A 362 -15.25 -7.07 4.07
CA ASN A 362 -16.68 -7.33 4.16
C ASN A 362 -17.11 -8.17 2.94
N GLU A 363 -17.16 -9.48 3.10
CA GLU A 363 -17.36 -10.49 2.03
C GLU A 363 -16.18 -10.66 1.03
N GLY A 364 -15.16 -9.78 1.09
CA GLY A 364 -13.93 -9.79 0.28
C GLY A 364 -12.85 -10.78 0.70
N SER A 365 -11.71 -10.74 0.01
CA SER A 365 -10.58 -11.67 0.22
C SER A 365 -9.22 -10.97 0.21
N LEU A 366 -8.44 -11.15 1.28
CA LEU A 366 -7.04 -10.73 1.36
C LEU A 366 -6.12 -11.96 1.40
N SER A 367 -5.19 -12.06 0.45
CA SER A 367 -4.18 -13.13 0.40
C SER A 367 -2.76 -12.57 0.41
N LEU A 368 -1.94 -13.02 1.35
CA LEU A 368 -0.52 -12.68 1.48
C LEU A 368 0.30 -13.96 1.39
N ASN A 369 1.23 -14.04 0.44
CA ASN A 369 2.09 -15.20 0.26
C ASN A 369 3.56 -14.78 0.12
N GLN A 370 4.45 -15.41 0.89
CA GLN A 370 5.89 -15.09 0.86
C GLN A 370 6.18 -13.60 1.09
N VAL A 371 5.43 -12.97 1.98
CA VAL A 371 5.59 -11.54 2.30
C VAL A 371 6.54 -11.38 3.49
N ILE A 372 7.45 -10.41 3.41
CA ILE A 372 8.45 -10.15 4.45
C ILE A 372 8.17 -8.78 5.06
N PHE A 373 7.99 -8.74 6.39
CA PHE A 373 7.85 -7.52 7.18
C PHE A 373 9.06 -7.36 8.09
N THR A 374 9.79 -6.26 7.94
CA THR A 374 10.98 -5.95 8.75
C THR A 374 10.86 -4.55 9.34
N ASP A 375 11.04 -4.44 10.66
CA ASP A 375 11.02 -3.18 11.41
C ASP A 375 9.73 -2.35 11.15
N CYS A 376 8.59 -3.02 10.95
CA CYS A 376 7.31 -2.40 10.67
C CYS A 376 6.52 -2.20 11.98
N ASN A 377 6.09 -0.97 12.25
CA ASN A 377 5.54 -0.62 13.57
C ASN A 377 4.30 0.27 13.51
N CYS A 378 3.46 0.18 14.53
CA CYS A 378 2.44 1.19 14.83
C CYS A 378 2.65 1.76 16.24
N THR A 379 1.99 2.86 16.56
CA THR A 379 1.96 3.42 17.92
C THR A 379 0.56 3.38 18.47
N GLN A 380 0.43 3.18 19.79
CA GLN A 380 -0.87 3.30 20.46
C GLN A 380 -1.57 4.62 20.08
N PRO A 381 -2.89 4.60 19.81
CA PRO A 381 -3.83 3.52 20.12
C PRO A 381 -3.84 2.34 19.13
N GLY A 382 -3.01 2.37 18.08
CA GLY A 382 -2.97 1.36 17.04
C GLY A 382 -2.67 -0.08 17.48
N TYR A 383 -3.14 -1.04 16.70
CA TYR A 383 -2.81 -2.47 16.82
C TYR A 383 -2.03 -2.98 15.61
N GLY A 384 -1.41 -4.15 15.73
CA GLY A 384 -0.83 -4.85 14.58
C GLY A 384 0.36 -4.09 14.00
N GLY A 385 1.52 -4.14 14.66
CA GLY A 385 2.70 -3.38 14.25
C GLY A 385 3.05 -3.52 12.77
N ALA A 386 2.81 -4.69 12.17
CA ALA A 386 2.86 -4.86 10.71
C ALA A 386 1.46 -4.84 10.07
N ILE A 387 0.54 -5.67 10.55
CA ILE A 387 -0.74 -5.93 9.89
C ILE A 387 -1.90 -5.80 10.89
N ALA A 388 -2.94 -5.08 10.50
CA ALA A 388 -4.24 -5.09 11.17
C ALA A 388 -5.36 -5.43 10.18
N ILE A 389 -6.24 -6.36 10.58
CA ILE A 389 -7.35 -6.82 9.73
C ILE A 389 -8.67 -6.80 10.49
N VAL A 390 -9.73 -6.38 9.81
CA VAL A 390 -11.12 -6.49 10.30
C VAL A 390 -11.93 -7.36 9.35
N GLN A 391 -12.40 -8.52 9.82
CA GLN A 391 -13.35 -9.39 9.10
C GLN A 391 -14.78 -9.12 9.60
N GLN A 392 -15.65 -8.58 8.74
CA GLN A 392 -17.04 -8.29 9.10
C GLN A 392 -17.88 -9.55 9.29
N ASP A 393 -17.67 -10.58 8.45
CA ASP A 393 -18.48 -11.79 8.46
C ASP A 393 -17.70 -13.02 7.98
N TYR A 394 -18.36 -14.19 7.96
CA TYR A 394 -17.72 -15.46 7.61
C TYR A 394 -17.34 -15.59 6.12
N LYS A 395 -17.79 -14.66 5.26
CA LYS A 395 -17.41 -14.57 3.84
C LYS A 395 -16.21 -13.66 3.63
N SER A 396 -15.84 -12.88 4.64
CA SER A 396 -14.63 -12.08 4.67
C SER A 396 -13.44 -13.01 4.87
N ARG A 397 -12.58 -13.16 3.86
CA ARG A 397 -11.57 -14.22 3.77
C ARG A 397 -10.15 -13.67 3.95
N ILE A 398 -9.35 -14.36 4.76
CA ILE A 398 -7.92 -14.07 4.89
C ILE A 398 -7.08 -15.34 4.67
N SER A 399 -5.96 -15.17 3.97
CA SER A 399 -4.90 -16.18 3.84
C SER A 399 -3.56 -15.49 3.98
N ILE A 400 -2.77 -15.84 5.01
CA ILE A 400 -1.39 -15.37 5.17
C ILE A 400 -0.50 -16.61 5.23
N THR A 401 0.33 -16.80 4.20
CA THR A 401 1.13 -18.01 4.03
C THR A 401 2.59 -17.68 3.79
N ASP A 402 3.47 -18.54 4.32
CA ASP A 402 4.91 -18.49 4.05
C ASP A 402 5.57 -17.12 4.30
N SER A 403 4.98 -16.31 5.18
CA SER A 403 5.34 -14.92 5.43
C SER A 403 6.11 -14.77 6.74
N SER A 404 6.95 -13.74 6.83
CA SER A 404 7.85 -13.54 7.97
C SER A 404 7.76 -12.14 8.55
N PHE A 405 7.93 -12.05 9.86
CA PHE A 405 7.84 -10.81 10.64
C PHE A 405 9.08 -10.70 11.53
N THR A 406 9.86 -9.65 11.32
CA THR A 406 11.08 -9.38 12.08
C THR A 406 11.00 -7.98 12.69
N ASN A 407 11.20 -7.89 14.00
CA ASN A 407 11.19 -6.63 14.75
C ASN A 407 9.92 -5.79 14.50
N CYS A 408 8.75 -6.42 14.35
CA CYS A 408 7.49 -5.69 14.19
C CYS A 408 6.89 -5.40 15.56
N LEU A 409 6.60 -4.12 15.83
CA LEU A 409 6.29 -3.64 17.17
C LEU A 409 5.03 -2.79 17.21
N THR A 410 4.30 -2.93 18.31
CA THR A 410 3.31 -1.93 18.72
C THR A 410 3.91 -1.07 19.83
N LEU A 411 4.23 0.17 19.49
CA LEU A 411 4.98 1.09 20.34
C LEU A 411 4.06 1.83 21.34
N PRO A 412 4.58 2.17 22.53
CA PRO A 412 3.82 2.95 23.50
C PRO A 412 3.52 4.36 22.98
N GLY A 413 2.28 4.82 23.15
CA GLY A 413 1.83 6.16 22.76
C GLY A 413 2.11 7.23 23.81
N SER A 414 1.96 8.50 23.43
CA SER A 414 2.27 9.65 24.28
C SER A 414 1.15 10.02 25.28
N SER A 415 -0.10 9.61 25.03
CA SER A 415 -1.26 9.95 25.87
C SER A 415 -2.24 8.79 26.02
N SER A 416 -2.39 8.33 27.28
CA SER A 416 -3.20 7.18 27.70
C SER A 416 -2.74 5.85 27.11
N GLN A 417 -2.18 4.99 27.97
CA GLN A 417 -1.75 3.62 27.66
C GLN A 417 -2.96 2.70 27.46
N ARG A 418 -3.80 3.02 26.46
CA ARG A 418 -4.92 2.20 26.03
C ARG A 418 -4.53 1.48 24.75
N TYR A 419 -5.07 0.28 24.53
CA TYR A 419 -4.86 -0.50 23.31
C TYR A 419 -3.39 -0.90 23.09
N GLY A 420 -2.98 -1.21 21.86
CA GLY A 420 -1.59 -1.56 21.55
C GLY A 420 -1.29 -3.06 21.42
N TRP A 421 -2.29 -3.87 21.08
CA TRP A 421 -2.18 -5.32 21.00
C TRP A 421 -1.69 -5.81 19.63
N GLY A 422 -1.12 -7.01 19.57
CA GLY A 422 -0.66 -7.61 18.32
C GLY A 422 0.62 -6.95 17.81
N GLY A 423 1.79 -7.44 18.22
CA GLY A 423 3.06 -6.80 17.86
C GLY A 423 3.35 -6.90 16.36
N ALA A 424 3.09 -8.06 15.75
CA ALA A 424 3.13 -8.21 14.31
C ALA A 424 1.73 -8.12 13.69
N ILE A 425 0.80 -8.95 14.14
CA ILE A 425 -0.53 -9.11 13.54
C ILE A 425 -1.63 -8.87 14.57
N TYR A 426 -2.63 -8.09 14.19
CA TYR A 426 -3.90 -7.96 14.89
C TYR A 426 -5.07 -8.31 13.97
N ILE A 427 -6.03 -9.09 14.48
CA ILE A 427 -7.22 -9.48 13.72
C ILE A 427 -8.49 -9.30 14.56
N GLN A 428 -9.44 -8.54 14.04
CA GLN A 428 -10.80 -8.48 14.56
C GLN A 428 -11.71 -9.41 13.75
N ILE A 429 -12.27 -10.42 14.40
CA ILE A 429 -13.28 -11.34 13.85
C ILE A 429 -14.64 -10.90 14.39
N ARG A 430 -15.60 -10.58 13.51
CA ARG A 430 -16.96 -10.13 13.92
C ARG A 430 -18.05 -11.20 13.80
N TYR A 431 -17.68 -12.44 13.50
CA TYR A 431 -18.58 -13.59 13.41
C TYR A 431 -18.23 -14.68 14.43
N GLN A 432 -19.12 -15.66 14.61
CA GLN A 432 -18.96 -16.73 15.59
C GLN A 432 -17.84 -17.69 15.20
N ALA A 433 -17.09 -18.17 16.20
CA ALA A 433 -15.97 -19.11 16.01
C ALA A 433 -16.35 -20.41 15.28
N SER A 434 -17.60 -20.87 15.42
CA SER A 434 -18.12 -22.06 14.73
C SER A 434 -18.17 -21.95 13.20
N LEU A 435 -17.99 -20.74 12.65
CA LEU A 435 -17.95 -20.49 11.21
C LEU A 435 -16.50 -20.35 10.68
N LEU A 436 -15.48 -20.50 11.53
CA LEU A 436 -14.09 -20.49 11.09
C LEU A 436 -13.78 -21.76 10.28
N THR A 437 -13.16 -21.56 9.12
CA THR A 437 -12.75 -22.63 8.20
C THR A 437 -11.45 -22.23 7.50
N GLU A 438 -10.77 -23.20 6.89
CA GLU A 438 -9.59 -22.95 6.06
C GLU A 438 -9.86 -21.98 4.89
N THR A 439 -11.12 -21.83 4.46
CA THR A 439 -11.49 -20.92 3.36
C THR A 439 -11.53 -19.46 3.80
N ASN A 440 -11.88 -19.17 5.06
CA ASN A 440 -12.06 -17.78 5.54
C ASN A 440 -10.99 -17.31 6.51
N PHE A 441 -10.24 -18.22 7.12
CA PHE A 441 -9.17 -17.87 8.04
C PHE A 441 -8.03 -18.89 7.92
N LEU A 442 -6.91 -18.48 7.32
CA LEU A 442 -5.74 -19.33 7.17
C LEU A 442 -4.45 -18.55 7.42
N LEU A 443 -3.68 -18.94 8.45
CA LEU A 443 -2.41 -18.33 8.83
C LEU A 443 -1.32 -19.40 8.92
N THR A 444 -0.73 -19.81 7.80
CA THR A 444 0.16 -20.99 7.79
C THR A 444 1.59 -20.66 7.44
N ASN A 445 2.53 -21.46 7.94
CA ASN A 445 3.94 -21.38 7.62
C ASN A 445 4.59 -20.02 7.95
N LEU A 446 4.08 -19.34 8.99
CA LEU A 446 4.54 -18.02 9.40
C LEU A 446 5.83 -18.09 10.21
N SER A 447 6.65 -17.04 10.23
CA SER A 447 7.77 -16.92 11.17
C SER A 447 7.82 -15.56 11.83
N PHE A 448 8.16 -15.55 13.13
CA PHE A 448 8.23 -14.33 13.94
C PHE A 448 9.59 -14.26 14.62
N THR A 449 10.22 -13.09 14.59
CA THR A 449 11.48 -12.82 15.28
C THR A 449 11.41 -11.45 15.93
N ASN A 450 11.62 -11.40 17.25
CA ASN A 450 11.66 -10.15 18.03
C ASN A 450 10.43 -9.23 17.83
N CYS A 451 9.26 -9.78 17.56
CA CYS A 451 8.03 -9.00 17.54
C CYS A 451 7.56 -8.76 18.97
N ALA A 452 6.96 -7.62 19.24
CA ALA A 452 6.48 -7.29 20.59
C ALA A 452 5.28 -6.33 20.54
N ALA A 453 4.27 -6.63 21.34
CA ALA A 453 3.13 -5.76 21.56
C ALA A 453 3.34 -4.89 22.81
N PHE A 454 2.52 -3.85 22.97
CA PHE A 454 2.47 -3.13 24.23
C PHE A 454 2.11 -4.09 25.37
N GLU A 455 2.84 -3.99 26.49
CA GLU A 455 2.76 -4.90 27.65
C GLU A 455 2.96 -6.40 27.38
N ASN A 456 3.43 -6.78 26.19
CA ASN A 456 3.50 -8.16 25.69
C ASN A 456 2.13 -8.83 25.52
N ILE A 457 1.11 -8.07 25.10
CA ILE A 457 -0.23 -8.58 24.84
C ILE A 457 -0.34 -9.03 23.38
N GLY A 458 0.02 -10.30 23.13
CA GLY A 458 0.02 -10.89 21.79
C GLY A 458 1.19 -10.38 20.94
N ASN A 459 2.42 -10.73 21.33
CA ASN A 459 3.63 -10.25 20.64
C ASN A 459 3.65 -10.56 19.13
N ASN A 460 3.15 -11.73 18.75
CA ASN A 460 3.09 -12.14 17.35
C ASN A 460 1.69 -11.92 16.79
N LEU A 461 0.67 -12.44 17.49
CA LEU A 461 -0.71 -12.40 17.06
C LEU A 461 -1.63 -12.04 18.22
N HIS A 462 -2.54 -11.11 17.95
CA HIS A 462 -3.66 -10.85 18.83
C HIS A 462 -5.00 -10.92 18.08
N ILE A 463 -5.99 -11.59 18.68
CA ILE A 463 -7.33 -11.74 18.10
C ILE A 463 -8.39 -11.12 19.01
N LEU A 464 -9.23 -10.26 18.43
CA LEU A 464 -10.47 -9.80 19.01
C LEU A 464 -11.64 -10.58 18.40
N SER A 465 -12.40 -11.33 19.21
CA SER A 465 -13.53 -12.13 18.71
C SER A 465 -14.71 -12.18 19.71
N PRO A 466 -15.91 -12.68 19.31
CA PRO A 466 -17.04 -12.82 20.24
C PRO A 466 -16.76 -13.78 21.41
N ASP A 467 -15.98 -14.82 21.16
CA ASP A 467 -15.58 -15.83 22.15
C ASP A 467 -14.16 -16.35 21.80
N ILE A 468 -13.17 -15.89 22.55
CA ILE A 468 -11.76 -16.18 22.30
C ILE A 468 -11.40 -17.63 22.61
N HIS A 469 -12.08 -18.24 23.58
CA HIS A 469 -11.87 -19.64 23.94
C HIS A 469 -12.31 -20.53 22.77
N ALA A 470 -13.55 -20.36 22.29
CA ALA A 470 -14.06 -21.10 21.14
C ALA A 470 -13.26 -20.80 19.85
N THR A 471 -12.77 -19.57 19.71
CA THR A 471 -11.90 -19.16 18.59
C THR A 471 -10.59 -19.97 18.60
N GLY A 472 -9.95 -20.08 19.76
CA GLY A 472 -8.76 -20.89 19.95
C GLY A 472 -8.98 -22.38 19.67
N GLU A 473 -10.11 -22.93 20.12
CA GLU A 473 -10.51 -24.31 19.83
C GLU A 473 -10.66 -24.57 18.33
N ALA A 474 -11.32 -23.66 17.61
CA ALA A 474 -11.50 -23.77 16.16
C ALA A 474 -10.16 -23.70 15.41
N ILE A 475 -9.30 -22.75 15.76
CA ILE A 475 -7.97 -22.59 15.14
C ILE A 475 -7.14 -23.87 15.32
N GLN A 476 -7.13 -24.45 16.52
CA GLN A 476 -6.41 -25.69 16.78
C GLN A 476 -7.03 -26.89 16.05
N SER A 477 -8.36 -27.04 16.10
CA SER A 477 -9.07 -28.20 15.54
C SER A 477 -8.95 -28.30 14.02
N TYR A 478 -8.91 -27.16 13.33
CA TYR A 478 -8.77 -27.07 11.88
C TYR A 478 -7.35 -26.72 11.43
N ASN A 479 -6.38 -26.66 12.35
CA ASN A 479 -4.99 -26.32 12.07
C ASN A 479 -4.82 -25.00 11.27
N LEU A 480 -5.58 -23.96 11.66
CA LEU A 480 -5.63 -22.69 10.92
C LEU A 480 -4.43 -21.78 11.19
N LEU A 481 -3.58 -22.11 12.17
CA LEU A 481 -2.35 -21.37 12.49
C LEU A 481 -1.14 -22.31 12.53
N THR A 482 -0.15 -22.11 11.66
CA THR A 482 1.14 -22.82 11.77
C THR A 482 2.32 -21.86 11.72
N VAL A 483 3.33 -22.14 12.54
CA VAL A 483 4.50 -21.29 12.73
C VAL A 483 5.75 -22.13 12.52
N LYS A 484 6.69 -21.60 11.75
CA LYS A 484 7.96 -22.24 11.45
C LYS A 484 8.93 -22.12 12.61
N ASP A 485 9.60 -23.21 12.92
CA ASP A 485 10.81 -23.21 13.74
C ASP A 485 11.98 -23.72 12.89
N LEU A 486 12.80 -22.82 12.36
CA LEU A 486 13.96 -23.21 11.55
C LEU A 486 15.04 -23.95 12.35
N SER A 487 14.90 -24.02 13.68
CA SER A 487 15.83 -24.73 14.56
C SER A 487 15.42 -26.18 14.88
N ASP A 488 14.23 -26.64 14.46
CA ASP A 488 13.73 -27.99 14.74
C ASP A 488 13.02 -28.65 13.52
N PRO A 489 13.47 -29.80 12.98
CA PRO A 489 12.76 -30.54 11.94
C PRO A 489 11.39 -31.06 12.47
N PRO A 490 10.23 -30.78 11.84
CA PRO A 490 9.99 -30.55 10.40
C PRO A 490 9.94 -29.07 9.96
N ASN A 491 10.64 -28.18 10.67
CA ASN A 491 10.62 -26.74 10.51
C ASN A 491 9.29 -26.09 10.92
N ILE A 492 8.57 -26.68 11.89
CA ILE A 492 7.31 -26.19 12.46
C ILE A 492 7.39 -26.29 13.98
N ILE A 493 6.85 -25.30 14.70
CA ILE A 493 6.63 -25.38 16.14
C ILE A 493 5.56 -26.45 16.41
N SER A 494 6.01 -27.67 16.71
CA SER A 494 5.12 -28.84 16.89
C SER A 494 4.25 -28.76 18.16
N ASP A 495 4.66 -27.95 19.13
CA ASP A 495 4.01 -27.78 20.43
C ASP A 495 3.23 -26.45 20.57
N LEU A 496 3.02 -25.71 19.47
CA LEU A 496 2.45 -24.36 19.47
C LEU A 496 1.17 -24.25 20.30
N TYR A 497 0.26 -25.21 20.13
CA TYR A 497 -1.04 -25.23 20.79
C TYR A 497 -0.98 -25.70 22.25
N ILE A 498 0.03 -26.49 22.64
CA ILE A 498 0.05 -27.21 23.92
C ILE A 498 1.08 -26.64 24.90
N SER A 499 1.97 -25.77 24.45
CA SER A 499 3.08 -25.25 25.23
C SER A 499 2.75 -23.87 25.82
N PRO A 500 2.81 -23.70 27.15
CA PRO A 500 2.60 -22.39 27.78
C PRO A 500 3.71 -21.38 27.43
N SER A 501 4.79 -21.82 26.77
CA SER A 501 5.91 -20.97 26.35
C SER A 501 5.49 -19.83 25.42
N TYR A 502 4.40 -20.02 24.67
CA TYR A 502 3.88 -19.07 23.68
C TYR A 502 2.67 -18.28 24.15
N ALA A 503 2.30 -18.40 25.43
CA ALA A 503 1.04 -17.88 25.97
C ALA A 503 0.83 -16.37 25.77
N TYR A 504 1.93 -15.60 25.72
CA TYR A 504 1.88 -14.14 25.52
C TYR A 504 2.23 -13.71 24.09
N ASP A 505 2.64 -14.67 23.25
CA ASP A 505 2.90 -14.42 21.83
C ASP A 505 1.63 -14.54 20.99
N TYR A 506 0.70 -15.41 21.42
CA TYR A 506 -0.60 -15.63 20.79
C TYR A 506 -1.72 -15.44 21.83
N MET A 507 -2.34 -14.27 21.80
CA MET A 507 -3.38 -13.90 22.77
C MET A 507 -4.65 -13.45 22.05
N GLY A 508 -5.70 -13.25 22.83
CA GLY A 508 -6.84 -12.49 22.36
C GLY A 508 -7.73 -11.97 23.49
N ILE A 509 -8.87 -11.43 23.10
CA ILE A 509 -9.85 -10.86 24.03
C ILE A 509 -11.27 -11.01 23.47
N ASN A 510 -12.23 -11.21 24.37
CA ASN A 510 -13.64 -11.16 24.03
C ASN A 510 -14.06 -9.72 23.74
N GLN A 511 -14.88 -9.53 22.70
CA GLN A 511 -15.46 -8.22 22.37
C GLN A 511 -16.14 -7.51 23.55
N SER A 512 -16.78 -8.28 24.43
CA SER A 512 -17.44 -7.75 25.64
C SER A 512 -16.48 -7.18 26.69
N LYS A 513 -15.18 -7.48 26.62
CA LYS A 513 -14.16 -7.08 27.59
C LYS A 513 -13.24 -5.94 27.11
N VAL A 514 -13.32 -5.51 25.84
CA VAL A 514 -12.44 -4.45 25.27
C VAL A 514 -12.54 -3.15 26.07
N GLY A 515 -13.75 -2.79 26.50
CA GLY A 515 -14.01 -1.68 27.42
C GLY A 515 -13.40 -0.34 26.98
N ASP A 516 -13.57 0.05 25.71
CA ASP A 516 -12.98 1.27 25.12
C ASP A 516 -11.46 1.42 25.36
N GLY A 517 -10.75 0.28 25.37
CA GLY A 517 -9.30 0.21 25.53
C GLY A 517 -8.82 0.20 26.97
N PHE A 518 -9.74 0.10 27.94
CA PHE A 518 -9.44 -0.05 29.37
C PHE A 518 -9.43 -1.52 29.83
N ALA A 519 -9.49 -2.47 28.89
CA ALA A 519 -9.27 -3.88 29.19
C ALA A 519 -8.00 -4.03 30.05
N GLN A 520 -8.15 -4.73 31.16
CA GLN A 520 -7.02 -5.06 32.02
C GLN A 520 -6.18 -6.14 31.34
N PHE A 521 -4.91 -6.24 31.70
CA PHE A 521 -4.05 -7.34 31.24
C PHE A 521 -4.71 -8.73 31.44
N THR A 522 -5.47 -8.91 32.52
CA THR A 522 -6.18 -10.16 32.83
C THR A 522 -7.44 -10.42 32.01
N ASP A 523 -7.93 -9.43 31.26
CA ASP A 523 -9.04 -9.61 30.33
C ASP A 523 -8.59 -10.27 29.02
N HIS A 524 -7.27 -10.23 28.76
CA HIS A 524 -6.62 -10.93 27.67
C HIS A 524 -6.25 -12.36 28.07
N GLU A 525 -6.52 -13.29 27.19
CA GLU A 525 -6.35 -14.73 27.42
C GLU A 525 -5.41 -15.31 26.35
N PRO A 526 -4.48 -16.21 26.71
CA PRO A 526 -3.74 -16.98 25.72
C PRO A 526 -4.69 -17.78 24.84
N LEU A 527 -4.46 -17.74 23.53
CA LEU A 527 -5.40 -18.30 22.55
C LEU A 527 -5.63 -19.81 22.71
N PHE A 528 -4.63 -20.54 23.23
CA PHE A 528 -4.64 -22.00 23.34
C PHE A 528 -4.56 -22.50 24.79
N GLU A 529 -4.89 -21.64 25.76
CA GLU A 529 -4.75 -21.94 27.19
C GLU A 529 -5.35 -23.30 27.58
N GLN A 530 -6.51 -23.65 27.03
CA GLN A 530 -7.25 -24.88 27.29
C GLN A 530 -6.52 -26.15 26.85
N PHE A 531 -5.55 -26.04 25.94
CA PHE A 531 -4.78 -27.17 25.43
C PHE A 531 -3.42 -27.32 26.14
N PHE A 532 -3.07 -26.41 27.05
CA PHE A 532 -1.78 -26.47 27.72
C PHE A 532 -1.63 -27.73 28.56
N ILE A 533 -0.55 -28.48 28.30
CA ILE A 533 -0.20 -29.71 29.03
C ILE A 533 0.60 -29.41 30.30
N SER A 534 1.01 -28.15 30.51
CA SER A 534 1.68 -27.67 31.71
C SER A 534 1.31 -26.21 31.94
N ASN A 535 1.30 -25.76 33.21
CA ASN A 535 1.23 -24.34 33.55
C ASN A 535 2.61 -23.66 33.56
N VAL A 536 3.66 -24.45 33.36
CA VAL A 536 5.06 -24.06 33.50
C VAL A 536 5.82 -24.45 32.23
N PRO A 537 6.38 -23.47 31.49
CA PRO A 537 7.27 -23.73 30.36
C PRO A 537 8.45 -24.63 30.71
N ASN A 538 8.86 -25.52 29.82
CA ASN A 538 10.04 -26.38 30.00
C ASN A 538 10.91 -26.32 28.72
N PRO A 539 12.14 -25.77 28.77
CA PRO A 539 12.78 -25.15 29.93
C PRO A 539 12.09 -23.84 30.37
N SER A 540 12.22 -23.49 31.65
CA SER A 540 11.80 -22.19 32.18
C SER A 540 12.96 -21.20 32.23
N TYR A 541 12.78 -20.03 31.61
CA TYR A 541 13.73 -18.93 31.62
C TYR A 541 13.44 -17.97 32.78
N ILE A 542 14.47 -17.65 33.56
CA ILE A 542 14.40 -16.75 34.72
C ILE A 542 15.28 -15.53 34.49
N ASP A 543 14.68 -14.35 34.70
CA ASP A 543 15.34 -13.07 34.62
C ASP A 543 14.91 -12.22 35.83
N ALA A 544 15.69 -12.23 36.90
CA ALA A 544 15.37 -11.46 38.10
C ALA A 544 15.36 -9.94 37.88
N SER A 545 16.02 -9.47 36.82
CA SER A 545 16.09 -8.04 36.48
C SER A 545 14.83 -7.56 35.76
N ASN A 546 14.41 -8.29 34.71
CA ASN A 546 13.35 -7.85 33.79
C ASN A 546 12.13 -8.77 33.72
N GLY A 547 12.22 -9.97 34.28
CA GLY A 547 11.15 -10.97 34.29
C GLY A 547 9.96 -10.55 35.16
N LYS A 548 8.83 -11.22 34.93
CA LYS A 548 7.58 -11.01 35.67
C LYS A 548 7.02 -12.35 36.14
N ASP A 549 6.61 -12.43 37.40
CA ASP A 549 5.95 -13.60 37.98
C ASP A 549 4.45 -13.55 37.65
N ILE A 550 4.13 -13.91 36.41
CA ILE A 550 2.77 -13.98 35.85
C ILE A 550 2.40 -15.42 35.50
N LYS A 551 1.09 -15.67 35.34
CA LYS A 551 0.47 -17.00 35.19
C LYS A 551 1.30 -18.01 34.38
N PHE A 552 1.74 -17.63 33.17
CA PHE A 552 2.50 -18.48 32.26
C PHE A 552 3.94 -18.01 32.01
N CYS A 553 4.56 -17.32 32.98
CA CYS A 553 5.95 -16.94 32.86
C CYS A 553 6.87 -18.17 32.71
N GLY A 554 8.06 -17.97 32.16
CA GLY A 554 9.09 -18.98 31.94
C GLY A 554 9.38 -19.22 30.46
N GLY A 555 8.61 -18.66 29.53
CA GLY A 555 8.92 -18.69 28.09
C GLY A 555 10.06 -17.72 27.75
N LYS A 556 10.60 -17.81 26.52
CA LYS A 556 11.66 -16.89 26.03
C LYS A 556 11.17 -15.45 25.95
N SER A 557 9.94 -15.24 25.46
CA SER A 557 9.27 -13.94 25.33
C SER A 557 8.73 -13.40 26.66
N SER A 558 8.49 -14.27 27.64
CA SER A 558 7.92 -13.93 28.94
C SER A 558 8.64 -14.71 30.05
N LYS A 559 9.79 -14.22 30.48
CA LYS A 559 10.62 -14.86 31.52
C LYS A 559 10.02 -14.65 32.91
N CYS A 560 10.13 -15.65 33.79
CA CYS A 560 9.77 -15.46 35.20
C CYS A 560 10.79 -14.56 35.90
N LYS A 561 10.35 -13.89 36.96
CA LYS A 561 11.25 -13.09 37.80
C LYS A 561 12.02 -13.98 38.78
N THR A 562 11.36 -14.98 39.35
CA THR A 562 11.95 -15.84 40.38
C THR A 562 11.91 -17.32 40.02
N ILE A 563 12.93 -18.06 40.44
CA ILE A 563 12.96 -19.52 40.38
C ILE A 563 11.81 -20.08 41.22
N LYS A 564 11.62 -19.51 42.42
CA LYS A 564 10.59 -19.95 43.37
C LYS A 564 9.21 -19.99 42.72
N TYR A 565 8.78 -18.86 42.13
CA TYR A 565 7.48 -18.79 41.45
C TYR A 565 7.39 -19.80 40.30
N SER A 566 8.45 -19.99 39.52
CA SER A 566 8.45 -20.98 38.45
C SER A 566 8.19 -22.41 38.95
N THR A 567 8.75 -22.78 40.10
CA THR A 567 8.72 -24.15 40.65
C THR A 567 7.51 -24.46 41.55
N GLU A 568 6.89 -23.45 42.17
CA GLU A 568 5.81 -23.62 43.16
C GLU A 568 4.40 -23.47 42.56
N ARG A 569 4.28 -23.32 41.23
CA ARG A 569 2.98 -23.25 40.53
C ARG A 569 2.19 -24.56 40.65
N ASN A 570 0.86 -24.46 40.53
CA ASN A 570 -0.02 -25.63 40.50
C ASN A 570 0.32 -26.52 39.26
N PRO A 571 0.68 -27.79 39.46
CA PRO A 571 1.08 -28.69 38.37
C PRO A 571 -0.07 -29.23 37.54
N THR A 572 -1.33 -28.99 37.91
CA THR A 572 -2.48 -29.51 37.17
C THR A 572 -2.54 -28.89 35.77
N PRO A 573 -2.37 -29.67 34.69
CA PRO A 573 -2.52 -29.20 33.32
C PRO A 573 -3.95 -28.74 33.05
N LEU A 574 -4.10 -27.67 32.27
CA LEU A 574 -5.41 -27.16 31.88
C LEU A 574 -6.11 -28.09 30.87
N SER A 575 -5.33 -28.75 30.01
CA SER A 575 -5.82 -29.82 29.12
C SER A 575 -6.30 -31.08 29.83
N GLY A 576 -5.97 -31.26 31.11
CA GLY A 576 -6.13 -32.53 31.82
C GLY A 576 -5.14 -33.62 31.41
N ILE A 577 -4.29 -33.38 30.40
CA ILE A 577 -3.27 -34.30 29.91
C ILE A 577 -1.93 -33.92 30.56
N LYS A 578 -1.26 -34.89 31.20
CA LYS A 578 0.05 -34.67 31.83
C LYS A 578 1.19 -34.64 30.80
N PRO A 579 2.24 -33.83 31.01
CA PRO A 579 3.43 -33.88 30.18
C PRO A 579 4.09 -35.26 30.22
N THR A 580 4.68 -35.68 29.11
CA THR A 580 5.48 -36.92 29.01
C THR A 580 6.93 -36.73 29.41
N ASP A 581 7.37 -35.49 29.66
CA ASP A 581 8.75 -35.18 30.01
C ASP A 581 9.18 -35.91 31.29
N SER A 582 10.44 -36.32 31.35
CA SER A 582 11.05 -36.91 32.56
C SER A 582 12.08 -35.98 33.19
N SER A 583 12.29 -34.79 32.63
CA SER A 583 13.24 -33.80 33.13
C SER A 583 12.69 -32.38 33.01
N TYR A 584 13.02 -31.53 33.98
CA TYR A 584 12.63 -30.13 34.00
C TYR A 584 13.88 -29.27 34.12
N SER A 585 14.00 -28.26 33.26
CA SER A 585 15.19 -27.43 33.15
C SER A 585 14.90 -25.96 33.42
N ILE A 586 15.77 -25.31 34.19
CA ILE A 586 15.73 -23.87 34.46
C ILE A 586 16.96 -23.21 33.82
N ILE A 587 16.73 -22.12 33.10
CA ILE A 587 17.77 -21.33 32.45
C ILE A 587 17.78 -19.93 33.04
N LEU A 588 18.89 -19.54 33.64
CA LEU A 588 19.06 -18.23 34.25
C LEU A 588 19.70 -17.27 33.24
N THR A 589 19.05 -16.12 32.99
CA THR A 589 19.53 -15.08 32.05
C THR A 589 19.97 -13.79 32.73
N SER A 590 19.84 -13.68 34.05
CA SER A 590 20.38 -12.59 34.87
C SER A 590 20.71 -13.11 36.27
N ASN A 591 21.33 -12.27 37.10
CA ASN A 591 21.71 -12.63 38.47
C ASN A 591 20.47 -12.82 39.36
N THR A 592 20.38 -13.94 40.07
CA THR A 592 19.22 -14.36 40.88
C THR A 592 19.41 -14.06 42.37
N GLU A 593 19.93 -12.88 42.74
CA GLU A 593 20.12 -12.51 44.15
C GLU A 593 18.80 -12.41 44.93
N LEU A 594 17.67 -12.29 44.22
CA LEU A 594 16.32 -12.29 44.79
C LEU A 594 15.80 -13.70 45.15
N ASP A 595 16.47 -14.76 44.68
CA ASP A 595 16.06 -16.14 44.94
C ASP A 595 16.74 -16.67 46.22
N THR A 596 16.05 -16.58 47.35
CA THR A 596 16.47 -17.18 48.63
C THR A 596 15.51 -18.31 49.04
N ASP A 597 16.01 -19.28 49.82
CA ASP A 597 15.19 -20.36 50.42
C ASP A 597 14.40 -21.24 49.43
N ILE A 598 14.94 -21.48 48.23
CA ILE A 598 14.34 -22.40 47.24
C ILE A 598 14.36 -23.82 47.81
N GLN A 599 13.18 -24.39 48.07
CA GLN A 599 13.04 -25.78 48.52
C GLN A 599 12.45 -26.66 47.42
N ILE A 600 13.23 -27.64 46.96
CA ILE A 600 12.73 -28.70 46.08
C ILE A 600 12.23 -29.84 46.97
N MET A 601 10.91 -29.97 47.09
CA MET A 601 10.26 -31.00 47.90
C MET A 601 9.43 -31.94 47.01
N SER A 602 8.95 -33.05 47.58
CA SER A 602 8.09 -34.02 46.87
C SER A 602 6.78 -33.43 46.35
N ILE A 603 6.38 -32.25 46.83
CA ILE A 603 5.18 -31.51 46.40
C ILE A 603 5.47 -30.41 45.35
N THR A 604 6.73 -30.15 45.04
CA THR A 604 7.11 -29.20 43.99
C THR A 604 6.68 -29.77 42.62
N LEU A 605 6.32 -28.90 41.67
CA LEU A 605 5.79 -29.24 40.33
C LEU A 605 6.60 -30.34 39.58
N VAL A 606 7.88 -30.46 39.91
CA VAL A 606 8.88 -31.39 39.36
C VAL A 606 8.82 -32.82 39.92
N ASN A 607 7.67 -33.28 40.45
CA ASN A 607 7.55 -34.59 41.11
C ASN A 607 7.96 -35.76 40.19
N GLY A 608 9.15 -36.32 40.43
CA GLY A 608 9.71 -37.43 39.64
C GLY A 608 10.54 -37.02 38.42
N HIS A 609 10.73 -35.72 38.15
CA HIS A 609 11.58 -35.25 37.04
C HIS A 609 13.05 -35.11 37.47
N GLN A 610 13.98 -35.40 36.55
CA GLN A 610 15.38 -34.99 36.70
C GLN A 610 15.48 -33.47 36.58
N PHE A 611 16.03 -32.82 37.61
CA PHE A 611 16.11 -31.37 37.71
C PHE A 611 17.48 -30.85 37.25
N SER A 612 17.51 -29.85 36.37
CA SER A 612 18.76 -29.20 35.97
C SER A 612 18.64 -27.67 35.96
N ILE A 613 19.63 -26.97 36.52
CA ILE A 613 19.77 -25.52 36.43
C ILE A 613 21.01 -25.22 35.58
N ARG A 614 20.86 -24.38 34.56
CA ARG A 614 21.97 -23.88 33.74
C ARG A 614 22.07 -22.36 33.84
N ASN A 615 23.31 -21.90 34.02
CA ASN A 615 23.69 -20.50 34.08
C ASN A 615 24.42 -20.10 32.78
N PHE A 616 24.00 -19.03 32.12
CA PHE A 616 24.73 -18.43 31.00
C PHE A 616 25.67 -17.32 31.50
N TRP A 617 26.68 -17.68 32.30
CA TRP A 617 27.83 -16.81 32.54
C TRP A 617 29.03 -17.40 31.79
N ASN A 618 29.38 -16.82 30.64
CA ASN A 618 30.68 -17.07 30.02
C ASN A 618 31.76 -16.55 30.98
N TRP A 619 32.60 -17.45 31.48
CA TRP A 619 33.83 -17.09 32.16
C TRP A 619 34.79 -16.51 31.13
N SER A 620 34.82 -15.18 30.98
CA SER A 620 36.01 -14.47 30.51
C SER A 620 36.87 -14.17 31.73
N SER A 621 37.81 -15.07 32.03
CA SER A 621 38.97 -14.77 32.89
C SER A 621 40.05 -14.08 32.08
#